data_AF-A0A2V7TNF2-F1
#
_entry.id   AF-A0A2V7TNF2-F1
#
_cell.length_a   1.000
_cell.length_b   1.000
_cell.length_c   1.000
_cell.angle_alpha   90.00
_cell.angle_beta   90.00
_cell.angle_gamma   90.00
#
_symmetry.space_group_name_H-M   'P 1'
#
loop_
_entity.id
_entity.type
_entity.pdbx_description
1 polymer ?
#
loop_
_entity_poly.entity_id
_entity_poly.type
_entity_poly.pdbx_seq_one_letter_code
_entity_poly.pdbx_strand_id
1 'polypeptide(L)'
;MSTRLIKSRPQSGASFVLCVDNSEYPASLELHKIYRVIADRGALESGDLRVVDESGDDYLYPADWFIPIDLPHDIRVKLTRGPRRSSKR
;
A
#
# COMPACT_ATOMS: atom_id res chain seq x y z
N MET A 1 -29.24 6.38 -11.15
CA MET A 1 -28.01 6.88 -11.79
C MET A 1 -26.84 6.53 -10.86
N SER A 2 -26.29 5.32 -10.98
CA SER A 2 -25.16 4.91 -10.14
C SER A 2 -23.97 4.73 -11.04
N THR A 3 -23.15 5.76 -11.12
CA THR A 3 -21.92 5.78 -11.89
C THR A 3 -21.09 4.59 -11.45
N ARG A 4 -20.86 3.63 -12.36
CA ARG A 4 -19.91 2.55 -12.15
C ARG A 4 -18.54 3.21 -12.00
N LEU A 5 -18.16 3.53 -10.77
CA LEU A 5 -16.77 3.73 -10.41
C LEU A 5 -16.08 2.42 -10.76
N ILE A 6 -15.22 2.50 -11.77
CA ILE A 6 -14.16 1.54 -12.07
C ILE A 6 -13.38 1.30 -10.78
N LYS A 7 -13.87 0.36 -9.98
CA LYS A 7 -13.30 -0.02 -8.70
C LYS A 7 -12.05 -0.82 -9.03
N SER A 8 -10.93 -0.13 -9.18
CA SER A 8 -9.60 -0.72 -9.34
C SER A 8 -9.25 -1.44 -8.05
N ARG A 9 -9.92 -2.58 -7.81
CA ARG A 9 -9.53 -3.51 -6.75
C ARG A 9 -8.05 -3.78 -6.98
N PRO A 10 -7.19 -3.54 -5.99
CA PRO A 10 -5.79 -3.90 -6.08
C PRO A 10 -5.76 -5.39 -6.42
N GLN A 11 -5.41 -5.69 -7.68
CA GLN A 11 -5.31 -7.06 -8.13
C GLN A 11 -4.27 -7.73 -7.25
N SER A 12 -4.49 -8.98 -6.91
CA SER A 12 -3.64 -9.84 -6.08
C SER A 12 -2.20 -10.04 -6.62
N GLY A 13 -1.76 -9.25 -7.60
CA GLY A 13 -0.40 -9.14 -8.11
C GLY A 13 0.27 -7.77 -7.94
N ALA A 14 -0.43 -6.72 -7.50
CA ALA A 14 0.18 -5.42 -7.24
C ALA A 14 1.03 -5.50 -5.95
N SER A 15 2.35 -5.39 -6.09
CA SER A 15 3.28 -5.40 -4.95
C SER A 15 3.38 -4.04 -4.25
N PHE A 16 2.91 -2.97 -4.91
CA PHE A 16 3.02 -1.59 -4.45
C PHE A 16 1.73 -0.80 -4.73
N VAL A 17 1.44 0.14 -3.85
CA VAL A 17 0.29 1.04 -3.95
C VAL A 17 0.69 2.46 -3.59
N LEU A 18 0.00 3.44 -4.15
CA LEU A 18 0.12 4.86 -3.81
C LEU A 18 -1.04 5.25 -2.90
N CYS A 19 -0.76 5.89 -1.76
CA CYS A 19 -1.80 6.47 -0.91
C CYS A 19 -2.38 7.72 -1.57
N VAL A 20 -3.71 7.75 -1.72
CA VAL A 20 -4.45 8.91 -2.27
C VAL A 20 -5.46 9.49 -1.28
N ASP A 21 -5.71 8.79 -0.17
CA ASP A 21 -6.52 9.28 0.93
C ASP A 21 -5.88 8.88 2.26
N ASN A 22 -5.68 9.85 3.14
CA ASN A 22 -5.21 9.65 4.51
C ASN A 22 -6.11 10.36 5.54
N SER A 23 -7.33 10.76 5.16
CA SER A 23 -8.17 11.65 5.94
C SER A 23 -8.43 11.15 7.37
N GLU A 24 -8.58 9.83 7.53
CA GLU A 24 -8.82 9.19 8.82
C GLU A 24 -7.53 8.89 9.60
N TYR A 25 -6.37 8.82 8.93
CA TYR A 25 -5.09 8.45 9.54
C TYR A 25 -3.91 9.31 9.05
N PRO A 26 -3.95 10.64 9.23
CA PRO A 26 -2.91 11.53 8.70
C PRO A 26 -1.55 11.37 9.40
N ALA A 27 -1.52 10.74 10.58
CA ALA A 27 -0.28 10.44 11.30
C ALA A 27 0.37 9.11 10.89
N SER A 28 -0.39 8.20 10.27
CA SER A 28 0.08 6.86 9.86
C SER A 28 0.26 6.75 8.35
N LEU A 29 -0.56 7.48 7.58
CA LEU A 29 -0.54 7.51 6.13
C LEU A 29 -0.12 8.88 5.62
N GLU A 30 0.81 8.88 4.68
CA GLU A 30 1.27 10.06 3.97
C GLU A 30 0.72 10.05 2.54
N LEU A 31 0.05 11.13 2.16
CA LEU A 31 -0.47 11.30 0.81
C LEU A 31 0.64 11.23 -0.23
N HIS A 32 0.36 10.54 -1.33
CA HIS A 32 1.27 10.30 -2.44
C HIS A 32 2.53 9.50 -2.08
N LYS A 33 2.55 8.86 -0.90
CA LYS A 33 3.59 7.90 -0.55
C LYS A 33 3.29 6.53 -1.12
N ILE A 34 4.35 5.82 -1.52
CA ILE A 34 4.29 4.46 -2.03
C ILE A 34 4.46 3.49 -0.87
N TYR A 35 3.50 2.59 -0.71
CA TYR A 35 3.51 1.53 0.27
C TYR A 35 3.63 0.17 -0.41
N ARG A 36 4.21 -0.80 0.30
CA ARG A 36 4.29 -2.18 -0.17
C ARG A 36 3.04 -2.94 0.29
N VAL A 37 2.50 -3.78 -0.59
CA VAL A 37 1.33 -4.61 -0.29
C VAL A 37 1.75 -6.03 0.06
N ILE A 38 1.11 -6.60 1.08
CA ILE A 38 1.16 -8.03 1.38
C ILE A 38 -0.12 -8.68 0.83
N ALA A 39 0.04 -9.74 0.05
CA ALA A 39 -1.09 -10.50 -0.46
C ALA A 39 -1.80 -11.21 0.70
N ASP A 40 -2.96 -10.69 1.08
CA ASP A 40 -3.84 -11.26 2.09
C ASP A 40 -5.23 -11.47 1.47
N ARG A 41 -5.61 -12.74 1.28
CA ARG A 41 -6.90 -13.07 0.67
C ARG A 41 -8.08 -12.64 1.54
N GLY A 42 -7.98 -12.77 2.86
CA GLY A 42 -9.07 -12.41 3.77
C GLY A 42 -9.31 -10.90 3.80
N ALA A 43 -8.23 -10.11 3.76
CA ALA A 43 -8.32 -8.66 3.63
C ALA A 43 -8.98 -8.26 2.31
N LEU A 44 -8.52 -8.83 1.19
CA LEU A 44 -9.04 -8.54 -0.15
C LEU A 44 -10.52 -8.89 -0.31
N GLU A 45 -10.95 -10.01 0.28
CA GLU A 45 -12.37 -10.42 0.30
C GLU A 45 -13.24 -9.44 1.10
N SER A 46 -12.68 -8.82 2.14
CA SER A 46 -13.34 -7.81 2.98
C SER A 46 -13.31 -6.39 2.37
N GLY A 47 -12.55 -6.19 1.30
CA GLY A 47 -12.35 -4.86 0.69
C GLY A 47 -11.20 -4.06 1.30
N ASP A 48 -10.40 -4.70 2.14
CA ASP A 48 -9.23 -4.13 2.78
C ASP A 48 -7.95 -4.54 2.07
N LEU A 49 -6.87 -3.82 2.37
CA LEU A 49 -5.55 -4.04 1.86
C LEU A 49 -4.54 -3.94 2.99
N ARG A 50 -3.64 -4.93 3.04
CA ARG A 50 -2.55 -4.99 4.00
C ARG A 50 -1.30 -4.30 3.44
N VAL A 51 -0.98 -3.12 3.96
CA VAL A 51 0.23 -2.35 3.60
C VAL A 51 1.31 -2.49 4.66
N VAL A 52 2.57 -2.33 4.25
CA VAL A 52 3.72 -2.22 5.16
C VAL A 52 4.24 -0.79 5.15
N ASP A 53 4.44 -0.22 6.34
CA ASP A 53 5.01 1.11 6.51
C ASP A 53 6.56 1.10 6.54
N GLU A 54 7.19 2.22 6.87
CA GLU A 54 8.66 2.33 6.95
C GLU A 54 9.28 1.62 8.16
N SER A 55 8.50 1.41 9.21
CA SER A 55 8.96 0.66 10.38
C SER A 55 9.11 -0.84 10.06
N GLY A 56 8.36 -1.31 9.06
CA GLY A 56 8.26 -2.71 8.68
C GLY A 56 7.02 -3.40 9.24
N ASP A 57 6.15 -2.65 9.92
CA ASP A 57 4.90 -3.15 10.49
C ASP A 57 3.80 -3.19 9.42
N ASP A 58 2.97 -4.24 9.46
CA ASP A 58 1.84 -4.40 8.56
C ASP A 58 0.54 -3.86 9.17
N TYR A 59 -0.18 -3.09 8.37
CA TYR A 59 -1.45 -2.46 8.75
C TYR A 59 -2.53 -2.75 7.71
N LEU A 60 -3.77 -2.82 8.16
CA LEU A 60 -4.94 -3.05 7.32
C LEU A 60 -5.67 -1.73 7.09
N TYR A 61 -5.95 -1.40 5.83
CA TYR A 61 -6.70 -0.20 5.47
C TYR A 61 -7.68 -0.48 4.32
N PRO A 62 -8.73 0.32 4.14
CA PRO A 62 -9.62 0.20 2.99
C PRO A 62 -8.84 0.29 1.68
N ALA A 63 -9.06 -0.65 0.78
CA ALA A 63 -8.39 -0.66 -0.52
C ALA A 63 -8.70 0.60 -1.37
N ASP A 64 -9.83 1.25 -1.11
CA ASP A 64 -10.28 2.45 -1.81
C ASP A 64 -9.41 3.70 -1.55
N TRP A 65 -8.55 3.68 -0.52
CA TRP A 65 -7.59 4.76 -0.21
C TRP A 65 -6.30 4.67 -1.02
N PHE A 66 -6.15 3.61 -1.81
CA PHE A 66 -4.90 3.27 -2.47
C PHE A 66 -5.11 3.02 -3.95
N ILE A 67 -4.13 3.45 -4.75
CA ILE A 67 -4.08 3.15 -6.17
C ILE A 67 -2.97 2.12 -6.40
N PRO A 68 -3.25 0.95 -7.00
CA PRO A 68 -2.20 0.00 -7.38
C PRO A 68 -1.31 0.62 -8.46
N ILE A 69 0.00 0.51 -8.28
CA ILE A 69 0.99 1.01 -9.23
C ILE A 69 1.95 -0.11 -9.64
N ASP A 70 2.24 -0.17 -10.93
CA ASP A 70 3.36 -0.99 -11.42
C ASP A 70 4.62 -0.13 -11.42
N LEU A 71 5.65 -0.60 -10.73
CA LEU A 71 6.92 0.10 -10.63
C LEU A 71 7.96 -0.59 -11.51
N PRO A 72 8.78 0.18 -12.24
CA PRO A 72 9.97 -0.33 -12.91
C PRO A 72 10.84 -1.18 -11.96
N HIS A 73 11.49 -2.20 -12.51
CA HIS A 73 12.27 -3.16 -11.74
C HIS A 73 13.30 -2.50 -10.80
N ASP A 74 14.04 -1.50 -11.29
CA ASP A 74 15.02 -0.76 -10.49
C ASP A 74 14.43 -0.12 -9.23
N ILE A 75 13.22 0.45 -9.35
CA ILE A 75 12.53 1.09 -8.22
C ILE A 75 12.08 0.01 -7.22
N ARG A 76 11.50 -1.09 -7.71
CA ARG A 76 11.07 -2.22 -6.86
C ARG A 76 12.22 -2.77 -6.03
N VAL A 77 13.40 -2.95 -6.62
CA VAL A 77 14.59 -3.47 -5.92
C VAL A 77 15.04 -2.49 -4.83
N LYS A 78 15.02 -1.18 -5.10
CA LYS A 78 15.39 -0.15 -4.12
C LYS A 78 14.40 -0.06 -2.97
N LEU A 79 13.10 -0.16 -3.23
CA LEU A 79 12.06 -0.12 -2.20
C LEU A 79 11.96 -1.42 -1.38
N THR A 80 12.34 -2.57 -1.95
CA THR A 80 12.35 -3.85 -1.22
C THR A 80 13.49 -3.91 -0.20
N ARG A 81 14.59 -3.22 -0.47
CA ARG A 81 15.72 -3.07 0.46
C ARG A 81 15.46 -1.84 1.32
N GLY A 82 14.56 -1.96 2.30
CA GLY A 82 14.36 -0.91 3.30
C GLY A 82 15.70 -0.45 3.89
N PRO A 83 15.82 0.80 4.36
CA PRO A 83 17.04 1.26 5.01
C PRO A 83 17.39 0.26 6.11
N ARG A 84 18.53 -0.42 5.97
CA ARG A 84 19.09 -1.25 7.05
C ARG A 84 19.04 -0.37 8.28
N ARG A 85 18.21 -0.71 9.29
CA ARG A 85 18.20 -0.04 10.58
C ARG A 85 19.65 0.08 11.01
N SER A 86 20.18 1.31 10.98
CA SER A 86 21.47 1.60 11.58
C SER A 86 21.27 1.33 13.06
N SER A 87 21.64 0.12 13.48
CA SER A 87 21.75 -0.27 14.88
C SER A 87 22.68 0.74 15.53
N LYS A 88 22.08 1.78 16.13
CA LYS A 88 22.80 2.79 16.89
C LYS A 88 23.34 2.05 18.13
N ARG A 89 24.64 1.75 18.10
CA ARG A 89 25.41 1.33 19.27
C ARG A 89 25.50 2.49 20.25
#